data_AF-A0A7W8GFY2-F1
#
_entry.id   AF-A0A7W8GFY2-F1
#
_cell.length_a   1.000
_cell.length_b   1.000
_cell.length_c   1.000
_cell.angle_alpha   90.00
_cell.angle_beta   90.00
_cell.angle_gamma   90.00
#
_symmetry.space_group_name_H-M   'P 1'
#
loop_
_entity.id
_entity.type
_entity.pdbx_description
1 polymer ?
#
loop_
_entity_poly.entity_id
_entity_poly.type
_entity_poly.pdbx_seq_one_letter_code
_entity_poly.pdbx_strand_id
1 'polypeptide(L)'
;MSLVAYIYCEYRYEGGDSWWPVATFEIGSARRFRDAVTKVELGSRGLPEDLSESVLDVYERLKESFRLYPEEGPFDETWLGTDELSQLLPAANWLSDDELDRFPASAHDGYGESDTLQAWQAFAQAHEANGHPVRFVVWFTW
;
A
#
# COMPACT_ATOMS: atom_id res chain seq x y z
N MET A 1 -4.38 10.27 18.09
CA MET A 1 -3.41 9.46 17.34
C MET A 1 -3.67 9.62 15.84
N SER A 2 -2.66 9.43 14.98
CA SER A 2 -2.75 9.74 13.54
C SER A 2 -2.51 8.47 12.76
N LEU A 3 -3.41 8.16 11.82
CA LEU A 3 -3.30 6.97 10.98
C LEU A 3 -1.93 6.89 10.29
N VAL A 4 -1.30 5.72 10.37
CA VAL A 4 -0.05 5.35 9.70
C VAL A 4 -0.34 4.18 8.76
N ALA A 5 0.31 4.16 7.60
CA ALA A 5 0.28 3.03 6.68
C ALA A 5 1.68 2.40 6.61
N TYR A 6 1.75 1.09 6.76
CA TYR A 6 2.97 0.32 6.56
C TYR A 6 2.86 -0.41 5.22
N ILE A 7 3.90 -0.28 4.39
CA ILE A 7 3.87 -0.74 3.00
C ILE A 7 5.17 -1.48 2.71
N TYR A 8 5.07 -2.78 2.51
CA TYR A 8 6.18 -3.66 2.20
C TYR A 8 6.05 -4.19 0.78
N CYS A 9 7.09 -3.99 -0.01
CA CYS A 9 7.23 -4.60 -1.31
C CYS A 9 7.92 -5.94 -1.15
N GLU A 10 7.25 -7.00 -1.58
CA GLU A 10 7.81 -8.34 -1.65
C GLU A 10 7.98 -8.75 -3.12
N TYR A 11 9.03 -9.52 -3.41
CA TYR A 11 9.13 -10.23 -4.68
C TYR A 11 9.35 -11.71 -4.43
N ARG A 12 9.07 -12.49 -5.47
CA ARG A 12 9.40 -13.91 -5.52
C ARG A 12 10.30 -14.17 -6.72
N TYR A 13 11.30 -15.03 -6.55
CA TYR A 13 12.11 -15.48 -7.69
C TYR A 13 11.25 -16.29 -8.67
N GLU A 14 11.62 -16.28 -9.95
CA GLU A 14 10.95 -17.11 -10.95
C GLU A 14 11.04 -18.59 -10.56
N GLY A 15 9.89 -19.25 -10.39
CA GLY A 15 9.82 -20.65 -9.96
C GLY A 15 10.19 -20.91 -8.49
N GLY A 16 10.40 -19.87 -7.69
CA GLY A 16 10.58 -19.99 -6.24
C GLY A 16 9.25 -20.03 -5.49
N ASP A 17 9.25 -20.64 -4.31
CA ASP A 17 8.03 -20.81 -3.48
C ASP A 17 7.87 -19.72 -2.40
N SER A 18 8.91 -18.91 -2.16
CA SER A 18 8.95 -17.97 -1.03
C SER A 18 9.03 -16.51 -1.49
N TRP A 19 8.21 -15.67 -0.87
CA TRP A 19 8.27 -14.22 -1.00
C TRP A 19 9.35 -13.62 -0.09
N TRP A 20 10.04 -12.61 -0.59
CA TRP A 20 11.11 -11.90 0.10
C TRP A 20 10.80 -10.40 0.12
N PRO A 21 10.84 -9.74 1.28
CA PRO A 21 10.74 -8.29 1.31
C PRO A 21 11.99 -7.69 0.68
N VAL A 22 11.80 -6.69 -0.17
CA VAL A 22 12.90 -6.03 -0.89
C VAL A 22 12.95 -4.53 -0.64
N ALA A 23 11.81 -3.91 -0.36
CA ALA A 23 11.73 -2.49 -0.06
C ALA A 23 10.58 -2.19 0.90
N THR A 24 10.76 -1.15 1.71
CA THR A 24 9.68 -0.51 2.47
C THR A 24 9.45 0.85 1.86
N PHE A 25 8.18 1.24 1.79
CA PHE A 25 7.78 2.49 1.16
C PHE A 25 6.99 3.38 2.13
N GLU A 26 7.15 4.69 1.97
CA GLU A 26 6.52 5.70 2.81
C GLU A 26 5.48 6.50 2.02
N ILE A 27 4.29 6.67 2.60
CA ILE A 27 3.24 7.56 2.08
C ILE A 27 3.04 8.73 3.04
N GLY A 28 3.01 9.95 2.51
CA GLY A 28 2.83 11.15 3.32
C GLY A 28 1.43 11.29 3.95
N SER A 29 0.43 10.58 3.40
CA SER A 29 -0.97 10.67 3.86
C SER A 29 -1.64 9.30 3.90
N ALA A 30 -1.50 8.61 5.03
CA ALA A 30 -2.08 7.27 5.22
C ALA A 30 -3.60 7.24 5.09
N ARG A 31 -4.30 8.30 5.55
CA ARG A 31 -5.76 8.38 5.44
C ARG A 31 -6.20 8.45 3.98
N ARG A 32 -5.61 9.35 3.19
CA ARG A 32 -5.94 9.45 1.77
C ARG A 32 -5.57 8.18 1.00
N PHE A 33 -4.47 7.52 1.38
CA PHE A 33 -4.12 6.23 0.78
C PHE A 33 -5.17 5.16 1.05
N ARG A 34 -5.61 5.03 2.30
CA ARG A 34 -6.68 4.12 2.67
C ARG A 34 -7.95 4.42 1.89
N ASP A 35 -8.35 5.69 1.83
CA ASP A 35 -9.55 6.12 1.11
C ASP A 35 -9.44 5.81 -0.39
N ALA A 36 -8.27 6.03 -1.00
CA ALA A 36 -8.01 5.71 -2.40
C ALA A 36 -8.12 4.20 -2.66
N VAL A 37 -7.48 3.38 -1.83
CA VAL A 37 -7.55 1.90 -1.89
C VAL A 37 -8.98 1.40 -1.75
N THR A 38 -9.77 1.98 -0.84
CA THR A 38 -11.19 1.66 -0.69
C THR A 38 -12.00 2.10 -1.90
N LYS A 39 -11.75 3.30 -2.43
CA LYS A 39 -12.46 3.87 -3.58
C LYS A 39 -12.30 3.03 -4.84
N VAL A 40 -11.14 2.40 -5.04
CA VAL A 40 -10.89 1.47 -6.16
C VAL A 40 -11.17 0.00 -5.79
N GLU A 41 -11.87 -0.26 -4.68
CA GLU A 41 -12.31 -1.59 -4.26
C GLU A 41 -11.17 -2.60 -4.00
N LEU A 42 -9.98 -2.11 -3.65
CA LEU A 42 -8.80 -2.94 -3.35
C LEU A 42 -8.58 -3.15 -1.83
N GLY A 43 -9.44 -2.57 -1.00
CA GLY A 43 -9.36 -2.63 0.46
C GLY A 43 -9.89 -3.92 1.09
N SER A 44 -9.46 -4.18 2.33
CA SER A 44 -10.03 -5.22 3.21
C SER A 44 -9.90 -6.67 2.73
N ARG A 45 -8.88 -6.97 1.91
CA ARG A 45 -8.53 -8.34 1.50
C ARG A 45 -7.85 -9.16 2.60
N GLY A 46 -7.41 -8.51 3.68
CA GLY A 46 -6.56 -9.11 4.68
C GLY A 46 -5.11 -9.28 4.19
N LEU A 47 -4.25 -9.77 5.07
CA LEU A 47 -2.89 -10.18 4.70
C LEU A 47 -2.93 -11.47 3.87
N PRO A 48 -2.04 -11.62 2.88
CA PRO A 48 -1.91 -12.88 2.16
C PRO A 48 -1.41 -14.00 3.09
N GLU A 49 -1.90 -15.23 2.89
CA GLU A 49 -1.60 -16.39 3.75
C GLU A 49 -0.11 -16.81 3.71
N ASP A 50 0.56 -16.51 2.60
CA ASP A 50 1.97 -16.81 2.32
C ASP A 50 2.86 -15.58 2.54
N LEU A 51 2.56 -14.77 3.56
CA LEU A 51 3.36 -13.62 3.96
C LEU A 51 4.81 -14.04 4.25
N SER A 52 5.80 -13.23 3.86
CA SER A 52 7.17 -13.52 4.27
C SER A 52 7.30 -13.47 5.80
N GLU A 53 8.10 -14.38 6.36
CA GLU A 53 8.34 -14.48 7.82
C GLU A 53 8.80 -13.14 8.41
N SER A 54 9.69 -12.44 7.71
CA SER A 54 10.17 -11.12 8.09
C SER A 54 9.08 -10.05 8.17
N VAL A 55 8.09 -10.09 7.27
CA VAL A 55 6.96 -9.14 7.29
C VAL A 55 5.98 -9.53 8.39
N LEU A 56 5.72 -10.83 8.56
CA LEU A 56 4.87 -11.36 9.62
C LEU A 56 5.39 -11.02 11.02
N ASP A 57 6.70 -11.14 11.25
CA ASP A 57 7.35 -10.78 12.51
C ASP A 57 7.16 -9.30 12.87
N VAL A 58 7.27 -8.41 11.87
CA VAL A 58 7.01 -6.98 12.06
C VAL A 58 5.55 -6.73 12.39
N TYR A 59 4.65 -7.35 11.62
CA TYR A 59 3.22 -7.21 11.82
C TYR A 59 2.78 -7.69 13.22
N GLU A 60 3.18 -8.89 13.64
CA GLU A 60 2.81 -9.44 14.96
C GLU A 60 3.40 -8.62 16.11
N ARG A 61 4.64 -8.11 15.99
CA ARG A 61 5.23 -7.20 16.99
C ARG A 61 4.44 -5.89 17.13
N LEU A 62 4.03 -5.30 16.00
CA LEU A 62 3.21 -4.10 16.01
C LEU A 62 1.84 -4.40 16.62
N LYS A 63 1.18 -5.47 16.17
CA LYS A 63 -0.11 -5.92 16.66
C LYS A 63 -0.12 -6.16 18.17
N GLU A 64 0.91 -6.79 18.73
CA GLU A 64 1.05 -6.94 20.18
C GLU A 64 1.21 -5.61 20.90
N SER A 65 1.95 -4.66 20.33
CA SER A 65 2.08 -3.31 20.87
C SER A 65 0.72 -2.60 20.92
N PHE A 66 -0.13 -2.82 19.91
CA PHE A 66 -1.49 -2.27 19.86
C PHE A 66 -2.52 -3.04 20.70
N ARG A 67 -2.25 -4.28 21.12
CA ARG A 67 -3.12 -4.95 22.11
C ARG A 67 -3.19 -4.19 23.43
N LEU A 68 -2.20 -3.36 23.73
CA LEU A 68 -2.20 -2.47 24.90
C LEU A 68 -3.13 -1.25 24.73
N TYR A 69 -3.53 -0.95 23.48
CA TYR A 69 -4.43 0.14 23.10
C TYR A 69 -5.47 -0.39 22.09
N PRO A 70 -6.36 -1.31 22.52
CA PRO A 70 -7.24 -2.07 21.62
C PRO A 70 -8.22 -1.21 20.81
N GLU A 71 -8.49 0.00 21.28
CA GLU A 71 -9.29 1.00 20.56
C GLU A 71 -8.56 1.69 19.39
N GLU A 72 -7.25 1.42 19.23
CA GLU A 72 -6.37 1.97 18.18
C GLU A 72 -5.79 0.89 17.24
N GLY A 73 -6.18 -0.39 17.42
CA GLY A 73 -5.65 -1.55 16.69
C GLY A 73 -5.72 -1.45 15.15
N PRO A 74 -5.03 -2.37 14.42
CA PRO A 74 -4.97 -2.29 12.96
C PRO A 74 -6.38 -2.36 12.37
N PHE A 75 -6.73 -1.34 11.59
CA PHE A 75 -8.11 -1.16 11.13
C PHE A 75 -8.34 -1.85 9.79
N ASP A 76 -7.30 -1.93 8.95
CA ASP A 76 -7.37 -2.52 7.61
C ASP A 76 -6.02 -3.13 7.18
N GLU A 77 -6.11 -4.28 6.54
CA GLU A 77 -5.01 -5.03 5.94
C GLU A 77 -5.39 -5.41 4.52
N THR A 78 -4.44 -5.29 3.60
CA THR A 78 -4.61 -5.69 2.21
C THR A 78 -3.26 -5.97 1.57
N TRP A 79 -3.26 -6.42 0.32
CA TRP A 79 -2.07 -6.48 -0.51
C TRP A 79 -2.43 -6.05 -1.93
N LEU A 80 -1.52 -5.42 -2.66
CA LEU A 80 -1.74 -4.93 -4.02
C LEU A 80 -0.76 -5.62 -4.98
N GLY A 81 -1.25 -6.12 -6.11
CA GLY A 81 -0.38 -6.45 -7.25
C GLY A 81 0.11 -5.20 -7.99
N THR A 82 1.10 -5.33 -8.87
CA THR A 82 1.63 -4.21 -9.67
C THR A 82 0.56 -3.57 -10.57
N ASP A 83 -0.29 -4.38 -11.19
CA ASP A 83 -1.42 -3.90 -12.01
C ASP A 83 -2.47 -3.16 -11.18
N GLU A 84 -2.71 -3.62 -9.95
CA GLU A 84 -3.66 -2.99 -9.02
C GLU A 84 -3.12 -1.67 -8.47
N LEU A 85 -1.82 -1.59 -8.19
CA LEU A 85 -1.15 -0.36 -7.80
C LEU A 85 -1.33 0.73 -8.87
N SER A 86 -1.34 0.34 -10.16
CA SER A 86 -1.55 1.28 -11.27
C SER A 86 -2.90 2.01 -11.20
N GLN A 87 -3.92 1.38 -10.60
CA GLN A 87 -5.25 1.98 -10.43
C GLN A 87 -5.25 3.13 -9.42
N LEU A 88 -4.21 3.22 -8.58
CA LEU A 88 -4.06 4.29 -7.60
C LEU A 88 -3.29 5.49 -8.17
N LEU A 89 -2.67 5.39 -9.35
CA LEU A 89 -1.91 6.50 -9.95
C LEU A 89 -2.74 7.74 -10.27
N PRO A 90 -4.00 7.63 -10.74
CA PRO A 90 -4.81 8.82 -10.98
C PRO A 90 -5.00 9.59 -9.68
N ALA A 91 -4.50 10.82 -9.63
CA ALA A 91 -4.64 11.69 -8.46
C ALA A 91 -6.10 11.89 -8.02
N ALA A 92 -7.05 11.79 -8.95
CA ALA A 92 -8.49 11.84 -8.64
C ALA A 92 -8.97 10.73 -7.69
N ASN A 93 -8.26 9.61 -7.60
CA ASN A 93 -8.58 8.53 -6.66
C ASN A 93 -8.15 8.87 -5.22
N TRP A 94 -7.25 9.83 -5.05
CA TRP A 94 -6.73 10.28 -3.75
C TRP A 94 -7.46 11.51 -3.18
N LEU A 95 -8.28 12.15 -4.01
CA LEU A 95 -9.05 13.32 -3.66
C LEU A 95 -10.46 12.91 -3.23
N SER A 96 -10.97 13.59 -2.21
CA SER A 96 -12.38 13.52 -1.81
C SER A 96 -13.28 14.14 -2.88
N ASP A 97 -14.57 13.81 -2.86
CA ASP A 97 -15.55 14.36 -3.82
C ASP A 97 -15.62 15.89 -3.73
N ASP A 98 -15.55 16.46 -2.52
CA ASP A 98 -15.50 17.91 -2.28
C ASP A 98 -14.25 18.56 -2.92
N GLU A 99 -13.10 17.87 -2.92
CA GLU A 99 -11.87 18.36 -3.54
C GLU A 99 -11.95 18.27 -5.07
N LEU A 100 -12.52 17.19 -5.60
CA LEU A 100 -12.74 17.02 -7.04
C LEU A 100 -13.68 18.08 -7.62
N ASP A 101 -14.72 18.45 -6.89
CA ASP A 101 -15.67 19.49 -7.30
C ASP A 101 -15.05 20.89 -7.23
N ARG A 102 -14.05 21.09 -6.36
CA ARG A 102 -13.42 22.38 -6.11
C ARG A 102 -12.23 22.66 -7.04
N PHE A 103 -11.49 21.64 -7.44
CA PHE A 103 -10.27 21.79 -8.23
C PHE A 103 -10.47 21.36 -9.68
N PRO A 104 -10.01 22.14 -10.68
CA PRO A 104 -10.04 21.71 -12.06
C PRO A 104 -9.11 20.51 -12.25
N ALA A 105 -9.44 19.60 -13.17
CA ALA A 105 -8.65 18.39 -13.42
C ALA A 105 -7.15 18.66 -13.70
N SER A 106 -6.82 19.79 -14.33
CA SER A 106 -5.43 20.20 -14.57
C SER A 106 -4.62 20.51 -13.30
N ALA A 107 -5.28 20.72 -12.16
CA ALA A 107 -4.63 20.91 -10.87
C ALA A 107 -4.26 19.58 -10.20
N HIS A 108 -4.69 18.44 -10.76
CA HIS A 108 -4.40 17.11 -10.23
C HIS A 108 -3.00 16.60 -10.62
N ASP A 109 -2.41 17.13 -11.70
CA ASP A 109 -1.14 16.67 -12.28
C ASP A 109 0.12 16.93 -11.43
N GLY A 110 -0.03 17.47 -10.20
CA GLY A 110 1.07 17.76 -9.27
C GLY A 110 0.83 17.21 -7.86
N TYR A 111 0.01 16.17 -7.74
CA TYR A 111 -0.34 15.59 -6.45
C TYR A 111 0.81 14.69 -5.94
N GLY A 112 1.48 15.07 -4.86
CA GLY A 112 2.76 14.44 -4.44
C GLY A 112 2.67 12.93 -4.18
N GLU A 113 1.51 12.41 -3.76
CA GLU A 113 1.30 10.98 -3.55
C GLU A 113 1.30 10.19 -4.87
N SER A 114 0.91 10.79 -6.00
CA SER A 114 1.00 10.12 -7.30
C SER A 114 2.45 9.90 -7.72
N ASP A 115 3.35 10.83 -7.41
CA ASP A 115 4.79 10.68 -7.70
C ASP A 115 5.38 9.51 -6.91
N THR A 116 5.00 9.41 -5.64
CA THR A 116 5.39 8.30 -4.76
C THR A 116 4.91 6.95 -5.33
N LEU A 117 3.64 6.85 -5.75
CA LEU A 117 3.13 5.63 -6.38
C LEU A 117 3.80 5.30 -7.71
N GLN A 118 4.11 6.31 -8.53
CA GLN A 118 4.85 6.12 -9.78
C GLN A 118 6.23 5.53 -9.52
N ALA A 119 6.92 5.99 -8.48
CA ALA A 119 8.22 5.43 -8.08
C ALA A 119 8.09 3.95 -7.66
N TRP A 120 7.06 3.60 -6.88
CA TRP A 120 6.82 2.22 -6.45
C TRP A 120 6.46 1.32 -7.64
N GLN A 121 5.64 1.82 -8.55
CA GLN A 121 5.27 1.10 -9.76
C GLN A 121 6.49 0.85 -10.65
N ALA A 122 7.33 1.86 -10.89
CA ALA A 122 8.54 1.72 -11.68
C ALA A 122 9.49 0.70 -11.04
N PHE A 123 9.62 0.70 -9.71
CA PHE A 123 10.38 -0.31 -8.98
C PHE A 123 9.82 -1.73 -9.20
N ALA A 124 8.51 -1.94 -9.05
CA ALA A 124 7.89 -3.24 -9.26
C ALA A 124 8.04 -3.73 -10.70
N GLN A 125 7.79 -2.86 -11.69
CA GLN A 125 7.95 -3.17 -13.11
C GLN A 125 9.39 -3.60 -13.45
N ALA A 126 10.39 -2.97 -12.84
CA ALA A 126 11.79 -3.37 -13.04
C ALA A 126 12.06 -4.79 -12.52
N HIS A 127 11.49 -5.18 -11.39
CA HIS A 127 11.60 -6.55 -10.88
C HIS A 127 10.82 -7.56 -11.73
N GLU A 128 9.59 -7.23 -12.12
CA GLU A 128 8.75 -8.10 -12.95
C GLU A 128 9.34 -8.32 -14.35
N ALA A 129 10.00 -7.31 -14.93
CA ALA A 129 10.72 -7.44 -16.19
C ALA A 129 11.89 -8.45 -16.12
N ASN A 130 12.38 -8.77 -14.91
CA ASN A 130 13.39 -9.79 -14.66
C ASN A 130 12.78 -11.15 -14.25
N GLY A 131 11.47 -11.34 -14.45
CA GLY A 131 10.78 -12.59 -14.11
C GLY A 131 10.47 -12.74 -12.62
N HIS A 132 10.49 -11.66 -11.85
CA HIS A 132 10.22 -11.69 -10.42
C HIS A 132 8.84 -11.07 -10.13
N PRO A 133 7.79 -11.88 -9.86
CA PRO A 133 6.50 -11.35 -9.44
C PRO A 133 6.65 -10.46 -8.22
N VAL A 134 5.92 -9.34 -8.18
CA VAL A 134 5.95 -8.36 -7.10
C VAL A 134 4.56 -8.18 -6.49
N ARG A 135 4.52 -7.93 -5.18
CA ARG A 135 3.31 -7.49 -4.47
C ARG A 135 3.64 -6.48 -3.38
N PHE A 136 2.67 -5.68 -3.02
CA PHE A 136 2.76 -4.67 -1.96
C PHE A 136 1.83 -5.08 -0.82
N VAL A 137 2.39 -5.51 0.31
CA VAL A 137 1.65 -5.81 1.53
C VAL A 137 1.42 -4.51 2.29
N VAL A 138 0.17 -4.24 2.67
CA VAL A 138 -0.24 -2.98 3.30
C VAL A 138 -1.07 -3.24 4.56
N TRP A 139 -0.75 -2.53 5.64
CA TRP A 139 -1.62 -2.48 6.83
C TRP A 139 -1.62 -1.10 7.47
N PHE A 140 -2.73 -0.74 8.10
CA PHE A 140 -2.97 0.57 8.69
C PHE A 140 -3.13 0.49 10.21
N THR A 141 -2.53 1.44 10.94
CA THR A 141 -2.61 1.54 12.41
C THR A 141 -2.86 2.98 12.86
N TRP A 142 -3.44 3.22 14.04
CA TRP A 142 -3.71 4.58 14.56
C TRP A 142 -2.59 5.15 15.44
#